data_AF-A0A7C3Q2F2-F1
#
_entry.id   AF-A0A7C3Q2F2-F1
#
_cell.length_a   1.000
_cell.length_b   1.000
_cell.length_c   1.000
_cell.angle_alpha   90.00
_cell.angle_beta   90.00
_cell.angle_gamma   90.00
#
_symmetry.space_group_name_H-M   'P 1'
#
loop_
_entity.id
_entity.type
_entity.pdbx_description
1 polymer ?
#
loop_
_entity_poly.entity_id
_entity_poly.type
_entity_poly.pdbx_seq_one_letter_code
_entity_poly.pdbx_strand_id
1 'polypeptide(L)'
;MCNLHSQGHAHGVRTDTEKVLADLRDDLVEELRLINKYEAQIPVIAAEDFTDVDDVVKSLVQIRDNHKGVASSLMNLIHKLDSVQASLMGRQSNPVHHHTDHDHH
;
A
#
# COMPACT_ATOMS: atom_id res chain seq x y z
N MET A 1 22.60 -39.10 23.02
CA MET A 1 22.28 -37.73 23.47
C MET A 1 21.86 -36.94 22.24
N CYS A 2 20.60 -36.53 22.17
CA CYS A 2 20.07 -35.78 21.02
C CYS A 2 20.26 -34.28 21.27
N ASN A 3 21.23 -33.65 20.62
CA ASN A 3 21.31 -32.20 20.56
C ASN A 3 20.53 -31.70 19.35
N LEU A 4 19.25 -31.39 19.58
CA LEU A 4 18.41 -30.67 18.65
C LEU A 4 18.59 -29.16 18.88
N HIS A 5 19.59 -28.54 18.27
CA HIS A 5 19.60 -27.08 18.14
C HIS A 5 18.86 -26.69 16.86
N SER A 6 17.53 -26.75 16.96
CA SER A 6 16.64 -26.03 16.06
C SER A 6 16.65 -24.56 16.49
N GLN A 7 17.62 -23.79 16.00
CA GLN A 7 17.56 -22.34 16.09
C GLN A 7 16.66 -21.85 14.96
N GLY A 8 15.44 -21.47 15.35
CA GLY A 8 14.31 -21.25 14.48
C GLY A 8 14.58 -20.24 13.38
N HIS A 9 14.25 -20.65 12.16
CA HIS A 9 13.81 -19.72 11.14
C HIS A 9 12.63 -18.93 11.71
N ALA A 10 12.84 -17.65 12.01
CA ALA A 10 11.76 -16.70 12.28
C ALA A 10 11.00 -16.43 10.97
N HIS A 11 10.37 -17.46 10.42
CA HIS A 11 9.37 -17.33 9.39
C HIS A 11 8.01 -17.22 10.07
N GLY A 12 7.38 -16.07 9.88
CA GLY A 12 5.95 -16.07 9.62
C GLY A 12 5.05 -15.57 10.75
N VAL A 13 5.02 -14.25 10.96
CA VAL A 13 3.76 -13.50 11.07
C VAL A 13 4.05 -12.08 10.57
N ARG A 14 3.44 -11.64 9.46
CA ARG A 14 3.44 -10.22 9.09
C ARG A 14 2.92 -9.42 10.28
N THR A 15 3.60 -8.35 10.67
CA THR A 15 3.08 -7.41 11.68
C THR A 15 1.71 -6.90 11.23
N ASP A 16 0.83 -6.55 12.16
CA ASP A 16 -0.51 -6.08 11.78
C ASP A 16 -0.44 -4.82 10.90
N THR A 17 0.61 -4.00 11.04
CA THR A 17 0.89 -2.88 10.14
C THR A 17 1.26 -3.32 8.73
N GLU A 18 2.04 -4.39 8.56
CA GLU A 18 2.35 -4.95 7.23
C GLU A 18 1.13 -5.58 6.56
N LYS A 19 0.20 -6.15 7.34
CA LYS A 19 -1.09 -6.64 6.81
C LYS A 19 -1.95 -5.47 6.32
N VAL A 20 -2.13 -4.45 7.16
CA VAL A 20 -2.88 -3.24 6.78
C VAL A 20 -2.27 -2.57 5.55
N LEU A 21 -0.94 -2.49 5.45
CA LEU A 21 -0.28 -1.96 4.26
C LEU A 21 -0.52 -2.82 3.01
N ALA A 22 -0.57 -4.15 3.14
CA ALA A 22 -0.91 -5.03 2.04
C ALA A 22 -2.35 -4.81 1.58
N ASP A 23 -3.30 -4.80 2.53
CA ASP A 23 -4.73 -4.59 2.23
C ASP A 23 -4.96 -3.22 1.55
N LEU A 24 -4.34 -2.15 2.06
CA LEU A 24 -4.44 -0.81 1.46
C LEU A 24 -3.82 -0.74 0.05
N ARG A 25 -2.77 -1.52 -0.22
CA ARG A 25 -2.16 -1.60 -1.56
C ARG A 25 -3.06 -2.36 -2.51
N ASP A 26 -3.73 -3.41 -2.05
CA ASP A 26 -4.71 -4.16 -2.83
C ASP A 26 -5.93 -3.28 -3.17
N ASP A 27 -6.43 -2.52 -2.19
CA ASP A 27 -7.50 -1.53 -2.41
C ASP A 27 -7.08 -0.46 -3.44
N LEU A 28 -5.85 0.06 -3.34
CA LEU A 28 -5.32 1.03 -4.30
C LEU A 28 -5.25 0.44 -5.72
N VAL A 29 -4.84 -0.82 -5.87
CA VAL A 29 -4.80 -1.49 -7.16
C VAL A 29 -6.21 -1.60 -7.74
N GLU A 30 -7.21 -1.91 -6.92
CA GLU A 30 -8.60 -2.02 -7.38
C GLU A 30 -9.16 -0.66 -7.82
N GLU A 31 -8.91 0.40 -7.06
CA GLU A 31 -9.29 1.77 -7.44
C GLU A 31 -8.66 2.18 -8.78
N LEU A 32 -7.38 1.87 -8.99
CA LEU A 32 -6.69 2.15 -10.27
C LEU A 32 -7.28 1.34 -11.43
N ARG A 33 -7.71 0.09 -11.20
CA ARG A 33 -8.41 -0.70 -12.23
C ARG A 33 -9.75 -0.09 -12.60
N LEU A 34 -10.53 0.37 -11.63
CA LEU A 34 -11.82 1.03 -11.87
C LEU A 34 -11.63 2.34 -12.65
N ILE A 35 -10.64 3.15 -12.28
CA ILE A 35 -10.29 4.38 -13.03
C ILE A 35 -9.98 4.03 -14.49
N ASN A 36 -9.08 3.07 -14.74
CA ASN A 36 -8.71 2.66 -16.10
C ASN A 36 -9.92 2.13 -16.89
N LYS A 37 -10.80 1.37 -16.25
CA LYS A 37 -12.04 0.88 -16.86
C LYS A 37 -12.93 2.05 -17.31
N TYR A 38 -13.17 3.02 -16.45
CA TYR A 38 -14.00 4.17 -16.80
C TYR A 38 -13.34 5.06 -17.86
N GLU A 39 -12.03 5.28 -17.79
CA GLU A 39 -11.29 6.04 -18.81
C GLU A 39 -11.37 5.39 -20.20
N ALA A 40 -11.41 4.06 -20.28
CA ALA A 40 -11.59 3.33 -21.53
C ALA A 40 -13.05 3.32 -22.03
N GLN A 41 -14.04 3.20 -21.12
CA GLN A 41 -15.45 3.04 -21.49
C GLN A 41 -16.16 4.35 -21.83
N ILE A 42 -15.86 5.44 -21.12
CA ILE A 42 -16.48 6.76 -21.35
C ILE A 42 -16.42 7.19 -22.82
N PRO A 43 -15.26 7.18 -23.52
CA PRO A 43 -15.23 7.61 -24.92
C PRO A 43 -15.97 6.66 -25.87
N VAL A 44 -16.05 5.37 -25.55
CA VAL A 44 -16.83 4.40 -26.34
C VAL A 44 -18.31 4.70 -26.21
N ILE A 45 -18.81 4.91 -24.98
CA ILE A 45 -20.21 5.24 -24.73
C ILE A 45 -20.58 6.61 -25.31
N ALA A 46 -19.70 7.59 -25.20
CA ALA A 46 -19.91 8.94 -25.74
C ALA A 46 -20.01 8.99 -27.28
N ALA A 47 -19.58 7.93 -27.97
CA ALA A 47 -19.69 7.82 -29.42
C ALA A 47 -21.02 7.20 -29.89
N GLU A 48 -21.83 6.69 -28.96
CA GLU A 48 -23.11 6.06 -29.26
C GLU A 48 -24.22 7.09 -29.46
N ASP A 49 -25.15 6.80 -30.38
CA ASP A 49 -26.29 7.68 -30.72
C ASP A 49 -27.58 7.25 -29.98
N PHE A 50 -27.47 6.95 -28.67
CA PHE A 50 -28.62 6.64 -27.83
C PHE A 50 -29.14 7.90 -27.13
N THR A 51 -30.44 7.91 -26.85
CA THR A 51 -31.03 8.90 -25.94
C THR A 51 -30.39 8.78 -24.55
N ASP A 52 -30.15 9.91 -23.89
CA ASP A 52 -29.56 10.02 -22.54
C ASP A 52 -28.06 9.66 -22.39
N VAL A 53 -27.33 9.41 -23.50
CA VAL A 53 -25.88 9.12 -23.46
C VAL A 53 -25.09 10.19 -22.71
N ASP A 54 -25.41 11.46 -22.91
CA ASP A 54 -24.73 12.58 -22.25
C ASP A 54 -24.83 12.52 -20.72
N ASP A 55 -26.00 12.13 -20.19
CA ASP A 55 -26.22 12.07 -18.75
C ASP A 55 -25.56 10.83 -18.13
N VAL A 56 -25.51 9.73 -18.87
CA VAL A 56 -24.72 8.54 -18.51
C VAL A 56 -23.23 8.90 -18.49
N VAL A 57 -22.71 9.58 -19.52
CA VAL A 57 -21.31 10.00 -19.60
C VAL A 57 -20.94 10.92 -18.44
N LYS A 58 -21.76 11.93 -18.11
CA LYS A 58 -21.55 12.81 -16.94
C LYS A 58 -21.46 12.00 -15.64
N SER A 59 -22.36 11.03 -15.47
CA SER A 59 -22.38 10.18 -14.28
C SER A 59 -21.12 9.31 -14.17
N LEU A 60 -20.70 8.71 -15.28
CA LEU A 60 -19.47 7.90 -15.33
C LEU A 60 -18.21 8.74 -15.08
N VAL A 61 -18.16 9.98 -15.59
CA VAL A 61 -17.08 10.94 -15.29
C VAL A 61 -17.02 11.23 -13.80
N GLN A 62 -18.16 11.52 -13.16
CA GLN A 62 -18.21 11.79 -11.73
C GLN A 62 -17.76 10.56 -10.90
N ILE A 63 -18.19 9.36 -11.28
CA ILE A 63 -17.78 8.12 -10.60
C ILE A 63 -16.27 7.92 -10.71
N ARG A 64 -15.70 8.05 -11.93
CA ARG A 64 -14.25 7.97 -12.14
C ARG A 64 -13.49 8.98 -11.28
N ASP A 65 -13.96 10.22 -11.20
CA ASP A 65 -13.28 11.27 -10.45
C ASP A 65 -13.36 11.03 -8.93
N ASN A 66 -14.44 10.43 -8.44
CA ASN A 66 -14.52 9.94 -7.06
C ASN A 66 -13.45 8.86 -6.79
N HIS A 67 -13.31 7.87 -7.68
CA HIS A 67 -12.26 6.84 -7.56
C HIS A 67 -10.85 7.46 -7.56
N LYS A 68 -10.59 8.49 -8.39
CA LYS A 68 -9.32 9.24 -8.35
C LYS A 68 -9.07 9.89 -6.98
N GLY A 69 -10.12 10.42 -6.35
CA GLY A 69 -10.06 10.97 -4.99
C GLY A 69 -9.71 9.91 -3.94
N VAL A 70 -10.31 8.72 -4.03
CA VAL A 70 -10.02 7.59 -3.13
C VAL A 70 -8.59 7.10 -3.34
N ALA A 71 -8.16 6.87 -4.58
CA ALA A 71 -6.79 6.44 -4.91
C ALA A 71 -5.74 7.41 -4.36
N SER A 72 -5.96 8.73 -4.49
CA SER A 72 -5.08 9.76 -3.91
C SER A 72 -5.01 9.66 -2.38
N SER A 73 -6.15 9.44 -1.73
CA SER A 73 -6.23 9.29 -0.27
C SER A 73 -5.50 8.02 0.21
N LEU A 74 -5.63 6.91 -0.52
CA LEU A 74 -4.92 5.66 -0.25
C LEU A 74 -3.41 5.83 -0.42
N MET A 75 -2.95 6.43 -1.53
CA MET A 75 -1.53 6.71 -1.74
C MET A 75 -0.92 7.55 -0.61
N ASN A 76 -1.63 8.58 -0.17
CA ASN A 76 -1.19 9.43 0.94
C ASN A 76 -1.10 8.66 2.26
N LEU A 77 -2.06 7.80 2.56
CA LEU A 77 -2.04 6.98 3.78
C LEU A 77 -0.92 5.94 3.75
N ILE A 78 -0.76 5.23 2.63
CA ILE A 78 0.31 4.25 2.42
C ILE A 78 1.67 4.92 2.62
N HIS A 79 1.90 6.08 2.00
CA HIS A 79 3.17 6.81 2.13
C HIS A 79 3.46 7.22 3.58
N LYS A 80 2.44 7.67 4.32
CA LYS A 80 2.58 7.99 5.75
C LYS A 80 2.95 6.74 6.56
N LEU A 81 2.28 5.62 6.34
CA LEU A 81 2.55 4.37 7.06
C LEU A 81 3.96 3.82 6.74
N ASP A 82 4.36 3.82 5.47
CA ASP A 82 5.70 3.41 5.04
C ASP A 82 6.79 4.29 5.67
N SER A 83 6.60 5.62 5.72
CA SER A 83 7.55 6.53 6.36
C SER A 83 7.67 6.33 7.87
N VAL A 84 6.56 6.03 8.56
CA VAL A 84 6.55 5.72 10.00
C VAL A 84 7.29 4.41 10.27
N GLN A 85 7.06 3.37 9.46
CA GLN A 85 7.79 2.10 9.59
C GLN A 85 9.30 2.28 9.39
N ALA A 86 9.71 3.01 8.34
CA ALA A 86 11.12 3.30 8.08
C ALA A 86 11.79 4.01 9.27
N SER A 87 11.10 4.98 9.88
CA SER A 87 11.59 5.71 11.06
C SER A 87 11.73 4.83 12.31
N LEU A 88 10.78 3.92 12.55
CA LEU A 88 10.83 2.99 13.68
C LEU A 88 11.96 1.97 13.54
N MET A 89 12.19 1.43 12.34
CA MET A 89 13.29 0.50 12.07
C MET A 89 14.65 1.20 12.20
N GLY A 90 14.78 2.44 11.71
CA GLY A 90 16.01 3.23 11.84
C GLY A 90 16.39 3.56 13.30
N ARG A 91 15.41 3.64 14.21
CA ARG A 91 15.66 3.81 15.66
C ARG A 91 16.08 2.52 16.37
N GLN A 92 15.66 1.35 15.91
CA GLN A 92 16.01 0.06 16.52
C GLN A 92 17.42 -0.43 16.12
N SER A 93 17.94 0.03 14.98
CA SER A 93 19.29 -0.31 14.50
C SER A 93 20.44 0.45 15.18
N ASN A 94 20.22 1.06 16.34
CA ASN A 94 21.30 1.69 17.12
C ASN A 94 21.55 0.93 18.44
N PRO A 95 22.17 -0.27 18.41
CA PRO A 95 22.87 -0.75 19.57
C PRO A 95 24.17 0.04 19.64
N VAL A 96 24.19 1.14 20.39
CA VAL A 96 25.46 1.69 20.89
C VAL A 96 25.96 0.73 21.97
N HIS A 97 26.34 -0.48 21.59
CA HIS A 97 27.12 -1.38 22.42
C HIS A 97 28.58 -0.96 22.27
N HIS A 98 28.98 0.08 23.00
CA HIS A 98 30.38 0.33 23.28
C HIS A 98 30.79 -0.54 24.49
N HIS A 99 31.00 -1.83 24.22
CA HIS A 99 31.88 -2.65 25.03
C HIS A 99 33.21 -2.71 24.29
N THR A 100 34.16 -1.90 24.71
CA THR A 100 35.57 -2.26 24.58
C THR A 100 36.14 -2.36 25.97
N ASP A 101 36.51 -3.59 26.27
CA ASP A 101 37.05 -4.10 27.50
C ASP A 101 38.32 -3.39 27.95
N HIS A 102 38.57 -3.54 29.26
CA HIS A 102 39.88 -3.60 29.87
C HIS A 102 40.96 -4.09 28.88
N ASP A 103 42.04 -3.32 28.74
CA ASP A 103 43.35 -3.93 28.54
C ASP A 103 44.40 -3.24 29.41
N HIS A 104 44.98 -4.06 30.27
CA HIS A 104 46.16 -3.80 31.08
C HIS A 104 47.36 -3.58 30.18
N HIS A 105 48.18 -2.56 30.48
CA HIS A 105 49.65 -2.66 30.55
C HIS A 105 50.24 -1.41 31.19
#